data_AF-A0A918WST0-F1
#
_entry.id   AF-A0A918WST0-F1
#
_cell.length_a   1.000
_cell.length_b   1.000
_cell.length_c   1.000
_cell.angle_alpha   90.00
_cell.angle_beta   90.00
_cell.angle_gamma   90.00
#
_symmetry.space_group_name_H-M   'P 1'
#
loop_
_entity.id
_entity.type
_entity.pdbx_description
1 polymer ?
#
loop_
_entity_poly.entity_id
_entity_poly.type
_entity_poly.pdbx_seq_one_letter_code
_entity_poly.pdbx_strand_id
1 'polypeptide(L)'
;MTTHRPPAPRRRARPATLGLTALACAALALSGCTATAEKDLTDSTDYDNHNPLRVVGFPSTGTLRTVQRVVWRLADGDPDGLAELAIKDDGAENESPEKTAQNWVDAFGEGARGKVTADFYGDGSYRTAVVLYFEKTKQIKQILVRVGSDDEWGVRLAEPDPAKVKENPSWVPRTPGATGSGADPQ
;
A
#
# COMPACT_ATOMS: atom_id res chain seq x y z
N MET A 1 80.27 30.52 -42.85
CA MET A 1 81.65 30.09 -42.57
C MET A 1 81.73 29.69 -41.09
N THR A 2 82.09 28.44 -40.81
CA THR A 2 82.67 27.90 -39.55
C THR A 2 81.77 27.71 -38.30
N THR A 3 81.19 26.51 -38.23
CA THR A 3 81.14 25.51 -37.13
C THR A 3 81.44 25.90 -35.66
N HIS A 4 80.60 25.45 -34.69
CA HIS A 4 80.95 24.43 -33.65
C HIS A 4 79.79 24.18 -32.65
N ARG A 5 79.58 22.92 -32.26
CA ARG A 5 78.81 22.40 -31.08
C ARG A 5 79.86 21.79 -30.08
N PRO A 6 79.59 21.28 -28.84
CA PRO A 6 78.53 21.38 -27.81
C PRO A 6 79.15 21.79 -26.42
N PRO A 7 78.58 21.60 -25.18
CA PRO A 7 78.08 20.34 -24.58
C PRO A 7 76.77 20.44 -23.74
N ALA A 8 76.12 19.28 -23.50
CA ALA A 8 75.31 18.99 -22.30
C ALA A 8 76.18 18.07 -21.39
N PRO A 9 75.90 17.76 -20.09
CA PRO A 9 74.61 17.77 -19.36
C PRO A 9 74.71 18.15 -17.84
N ARG A 10 73.60 18.12 -17.07
CA ARG A 10 73.41 17.23 -15.89
C ARG A 10 72.13 17.53 -15.09
N ARG A 11 71.52 16.42 -14.68
CA ARG A 11 70.34 16.20 -13.83
C ARG A 11 70.41 16.85 -12.44
N ARG A 12 69.24 17.19 -11.88
CA ARG A 12 68.76 16.89 -10.50
C ARG A 12 67.27 17.27 -10.44
N ALA A 13 66.34 16.31 -10.48
CA ALA A 13 65.74 15.59 -9.35
C ALA A 13 64.49 16.31 -8.76
N ARG A 14 63.30 15.81 -9.17
CA ARG A 14 62.08 15.39 -8.42
C ARG A 14 61.77 16.02 -7.03
N PRO A 15 60.54 15.83 -6.46
CA PRO A 15 59.18 15.69 -7.02
C PRO A 15 58.14 16.52 -6.21
N ALA A 16 56.92 16.71 -6.73
CA ALA A 16 55.72 17.14 -5.99
C ALA A 16 54.58 17.31 -7.02
N THR A 17 53.33 16.89 -6.88
CA THR A 17 52.56 16.16 -5.86
C THR A 17 51.30 15.68 -6.60
N LEU A 18 50.69 14.62 -6.08
CA LEU A 18 49.46 13.97 -6.54
C LEU A 18 48.37 14.93 -7.04
N GLY A 19 47.73 14.52 -8.13
CA GLY A 19 46.41 14.99 -8.55
C GLY A 19 45.58 13.83 -9.10
N LEU A 20 45.38 12.78 -8.31
CA LEU A 20 44.35 11.79 -8.59
C LEU A 20 43.05 12.32 -7.97
N THR A 21 42.19 12.90 -8.79
CA THR A 21 40.80 13.21 -8.46
C THR A 21 40.07 11.87 -8.30
N ALA A 22 40.06 11.35 -7.07
CA ALA A 22 39.20 10.24 -6.70
C ALA A 22 37.75 10.75 -6.75
N LEU A 23 36.99 10.21 -7.70
CA LEU A 23 35.55 10.33 -7.81
C LEU A 23 34.95 9.78 -6.51
N ALA A 24 34.62 10.66 -5.57
CA ALA A 24 33.92 10.27 -4.36
C ALA A 24 32.51 9.83 -4.77
N CYS A 25 32.24 8.54 -4.70
CA CYS A 25 30.92 7.95 -4.83
C CYS A 25 29.97 8.59 -3.80
N ALA A 26 29.21 9.60 -4.24
CA ALA A 26 28.03 10.07 -3.54
C ALA A 26 26.91 9.04 -3.74
N ALA A 27 26.99 7.93 -3.01
CA ALA A 27 26.03 6.84 -3.06
C ALA A 27 25.42 6.58 -1.67
N LEU A 28 24.97 7.63 -0.98
CA LEU A 28 24.27 7.48 0.31
C LEU A 28 23.27 8.62 0.52
N ALA A 29 22.08 8.55 -0.12
CA ALA A 29 20.86 9.27 0.31
C ALA A 29 19.56 8.98 -0.51
N LEU A 30 19.52 8.00 -1.43
CA LEU A 30 18.35 7.83 -2.33
C LEU A 30 17.34 6.74 -1.94
N SER A 31 17.59 5.96 -0.87
CA SER A 31 16.76 4.81 -0.53
C SER A 31 15.32 5.14 -0.12
N GLY A 32 15.03 6.39 0.25
CA GLY A 32 13.68 6.84 0.62
C GLY A 32 12.79 7.21 -0.59
N CYS A 33 13.39 7.74 -1.66
CA CYS A 33 12.64 8.09 -2.87
C CYS A 33 12.33 6.86 -3.73
N THR A 34 13.17 5.83 -3.70
CA THR A 34 12.91 4.60 -4.44
C THR A 34 11.75 3.83 -3.83
N ALA A 35 11.73 3.60 -2.51
CA ALA A 35 10.66 2.81 -1.88
C ALA A 35 9.24 3.39 -2.09
N THR A 36 9.12 4.72 -2.12
CA THR A 36 7.85 5.42 -2.40
C THR A 36 7.50 5.36 -3.88
N ALA A 37 8.47 5.61 -4.77
CA ALA A 37 8.27 5.48 -6.21
C ALA A 37 7.89 4.06 -6.65
N GLU A 38 8.52 3.02 -6.09
CA GLU A 38 8.20 1.61 -6.36
C GLU A 38 6.78 1.25 -5.90
N LYS A 39 6.36 1.71 -4.71
CA LYS A 39 4.98 1.54 -4.20
C LYS A 39 3.96 2.25 -5.10
N ASP A 40 4.24 3.48 -5.54
CA ASP A 40 3.35 4.24 -6.42
C ASP A 40 3.24 3.60 -7.82
N LEU A 41 4.33 3.03 -8.35
CA LEU A 41 4.33 2.30 -9.63
C LEU A 41 3.55 0.98 -9.54
N THR A 42 3.68 0.27 -8.41
CA THR A 42 2.89 -0.95 -8.15
C THR A 42 1.40 -0.60 -8.05
N ASP A 43 1.04 0.45 -7.31
CA ASP A 43 -0.35 0.91 -7.21
C ASP A 43 -0.92 1.33 -8.56
N SER A 44 -0.14 2.02 -9.41
CA SER A 44 -0.58 2.39 -10.75
C SER A 44 -0.83 1.16 -11.62
N THR A 45 0.06 0.17 -11.56
CA THR A 45 -0.09 -1.08 -12.32
C THR A 45 -1.29 -1.87 -11.84
N ASP A 46 -1.48 -2.00 -10.53
CA ASP A 46 -2.64 -2.66 -9.93
C ASP A 46 -3.93 -1.92 -10.32
N TYR A 47 -3.94 -0.59 -10.32
CA TYR A 47 -5.11 0.19 -10.73
C TYR A 47 -5.56 -0.13 -12.16
N ASP A 48 -4.61 -0.22 -13.10
CA ASP A 48 -4.91 -0.49 -14.51
C ASP A 48 -5.40 -1.94 -14.76
N ASN A 49 -5.01 -2.88 -13.88
CA ASN A 49 -5.37 -4.29 -13.99
C ASN A 49 -6.71 -4.65 -13.33
N HIS A 50 -7.33 -3.71 -12.61
CA HIS A 50 -8.52 -3.98 -11.80
C HIS A 50 -9.73 -3.14 -12.19
N ASN A 51 -10.92 -3.65 -11.87
CA ASN A 51 -12.13 -2.84 -11.99
C ASN A 51 -12.07 -1.62 -11.04
N PRO A 52 -12.47 -0.43 -11.49
CA PRO A 52 -12.48 0.75 -10.64
C PRO A 52 -13.48 0.58 -9.49
N LEU A 53 -13.04 0.94 -8.28
CA LEU A 53 -13.88 0.96 -7.09
C LEU A 53 -14.90 2.11 -7.17
N ARG A 54 -16.18 1.81 -7.02
CA ARG A 54 -17.19 2.87 -6.85
C ARG A 54 -17.17 3.34 -5.41
N VAL A 55 -17.20 4.64 -5.20
CA VAL A 55 -17.04 5.26 -3.88
C VAL A 55 -18.30 6.02 -3.50
N VAL A 56 -18.75 5.81 -2.26
CA VAL A 56 -19.77 6.61 -1.60
C VAL A 56 -19.19 7.15 -0.29
N GLY A 57 -19.46 8.41 0.03
CA GLY A 57 -18.91 9.09 1.20
C GLY A 57 -17.61 9.83 0.95
N PHE A 58 -16.88 10.11 2.03
CA PHE A 58 -15.78 11.07 2.05
C PHE A 58 -14.48 10.41 2.53
N PRO A 59 -13.84 9.54 1.73
CA PRO A 59 -12.59 8.93 2.12
C PRO A 59 -11.44 9.95 2.14
N SER A 60 -10.49 9.74 3.05
CA SER A 60 -9.14 10.29 2.92
C SER A 60 -8.34 9.50 1.87
N THR A 61 -7.25 10.07 1.37
CA THR A 61 -6.36 9.37 0.40
C THR A 61 -5.87 8.02 0.93
N GLY A 62 -5.51 7.96 2.22
CA GLY A 62 -5.04 6.73 2.87
C GLY A 62 -6.13 5.66 2.95
N THR A 63 -7.32 6.02 3.44
CA THR A 63 -8.45 5.07 3.50
C THR A 63 -8.84 4.55 2.12
N LEU A 64 -8.93 5.41 1.11
CA LEU A 64 -9.29 4.99 -0.24
C LEU A 64 -8.27 4.00 -0.81
N ARG A 65 -6.97 4.33 -0.71
CA ARG A 65 -5.89 3.49 -1.20
C ARG A 65 -5.89 2.10 -0.53
N THR A 66 -6.03 2.05 0.80
CA THR A 66 -6.07 0.78 1.53
C THR A 66 -7.28 -0.07 1.11
N VAL A 67 -8.47 0.54 0.98
CA VAL A 67 -9.67 -0.19 0.55
C VAL A 67 -9.54 -0.70 -0.89
N GLN A 68 -8.95 0.07 -1.80
CA GLN A 68 -8.66 -0.39 -3.15
C GLN A 68 -7.76 -1.62 -3.16
N ARG A 69 -6.63 -1.56 -2.44
CA ARG A 69 -5.71 -2.70 -2.31
C ARG A 69 -6.39 -3.94 -1.72
N VAL A 70 -7.25 -3.78 -0.70
CA VAL A 70 -8.04 -4.90 -0.17
C VAL A 70 -8.90 -5.55 -1.27
N VAL A 71 -9.64 -4.75 -2.05
CA VAL A 71 -10.49 -5.28 -3.13
C VAL A 71 -9.65 -5.94 -4.24
N TRP A 72 -8.48 -5.41 -4.56
CA TRP A 72 -7.56 -5.99 -5.54
C TRP A 72 -7.03 -7.35 -5.08
N ARG A 73 -6.51 -7.44 -3.85
CA ARG A 73 -6.03 -8.72 -3.28
C ARG A 73 -7.14 -9.77 -3.21
N LEU A 74 -8.37 -9.37 -2.92
CA LEU A 74 -9.54 -10.26 -3.01
C LEU A 74 -9.80 -10.73 -4.45
N ALA A 75 -9.74 -9.83 -5.42
CA ALA A 75 -10.00 -10.14 -6.83
C ALA A 75 -8.93 -11.09 -7.42
N ASP A 76 -7.67 -10.85 -7.07
CA ASP A 76 -6.52 -11.67 -7.45
C ASP A 76 -6.53 -13.04 -6.77
N GLY A 77 -7.22 -13.16 -5.64
CA GLY A 77 -7.17 -14.35 -4.80
C GLY A 77 -5.83 -14.47 -4.07
N ASP A 78 -5.31 -13.35 -3.58
CA ASP A 78 -4.00 -13.18 -2.97
C ASP A 78 -4.14 -13.01 -1.44
N PRO A 79 -4.22 -14.13 -0.68
CA PRO A 79 -4.38 -14.06 0.77
C PRO A 79 -3.13 -13.52 1.48
N ASP A 80 -1.93 -13.78 0.94
CA ASP A 80 -0.68 -13.31 1.54
C ASP A 80 -0.57 -11.79 1.40
N GLY A 81 -0.79 -11.26 0.19
CA GLY A 81 -0.80 -9.81 -0.02
C GLY A 81 -1.97 -9.10 0.66
N LEU A 82 -3.09 -9.78 0.93
CA LEU A 82 -4.16 -9.24 1.79
C LEU A 82 -3.73 -9.21 3.27
N ALA A 83 -3.05 -10.24 3.76
CA ALA A 83 -2.54 -10.30 5.13
C ALA A 83 -1.49 -9.21 5.40
N GLU A 84 -0.67 -8.86 4.41
CA GLU A 84 0.29 -7.76 4.49
C GLU A 84 -0.37 -6.38 4.72
N LEU A 85 -1.64 -6.22 4.38
CA LEU A 85 -2.41 -5.00 4.64
C LEU A 85 -2.94 -4.91 6.07
N ALA A 86 -2.70 -5.93 6.90
CA ALA A 86 -3.12 -5.91 8.30
C ALA A 86 -2.56 -4.69 9.04
N ILE A 87 -3.37 -4.09 9.91
CA ILE A 87 -2.93 -3.00 10.78
C ILE A 87 -1.73 -3.48 11.60
N LYS A 88 -0.59 -2.77 11.54
CA LYS A 88 0.61 -3.11 12.31
C LYS A 88 0.58 -2.42 13.67
N ASP A 89 0.11 -3.14 14.68
CA ASP A 89 0.08 -2.69 16.07
C ASP A 89 0.68 -3.74 17.01
N ASP A 90 1.07 -3.29 18.19
CA ASP A 90 1.56 -4.13 19.30
C ASP A 90 0.42 -4.83 20.09
N GLY A 91 -0.86 -4.55 19.74
CA GLY A 91 -2.06 -5.12 20.36
C GLY A 91 -2.75 -6.24 19.55
N ALA A 92 -3.76 -6.87 20.17
CA ALA A 92 -4.55 -7.98 19.61
C ALA A 92 -5.63 -7.56 18.57
N GLU A 93 -5.31 -6.59 17.72
CA GLU A 93 -6.27 -6.02 16.75
C GLU A 93 -6.53 -6.98 15.58
N ASN A 94 -5.54 -7.80 15.24
CA ASN A 94 -5.65 -8.88 14.28
C ASN A 94 -5.57 -10.22 15.00
N GLU A 95 -6.52 -11.10 14.71
CA GLU A 95 -6.50 -12.48 15.19
C GLU A 95 -6.20 -13.38 13.99
N SER A 96 -4.94 -13.85 13.90
CA SER A 96 -4.45 -14.65 12.76
C SER A 96 -4.75 -13.99 11.41
N PRO A 97 -4.09 -12.87 11.07
CA PRO A 97 -4.38 -12.10 9.85
C PRO A 97 -4.30 -12.95 8.58
N GLU A 98 -3.37 -13.90 8.50
CA GLU A 98 -3.22 -14.83 7.36
C GLU A 98 -4.46 -15.71 7.19
N LYS A 99 -4.99 -16.24 8.29
CA LYS A 99 -6.19 -17.09 8.26
C LYS A 99 -7.43 -16.28 7.92
N THR A 100 -7.56 -15.09 8.49
CA THR A 100 -8.66 -14.18 8.16
C THR A 100 -8.60 -13.79 6.67
N ALA A 101 -7.42 -13.44 6.16
CA ALA A 101 -7.21 -13.08 4.76
C ALA A 101 -7.59 -14.23 3.82
N GLN A 102 -7.15 -15.46 4.12
CA GLN A 102 -7.54 -16.66 3.39
C GLN A 102 -9.06 -16.81 3.35
N ASN A 103 -9.72 -16.73 4.52
CA ASN A 103 -11.17 -16.86 4.58
C ASN A 103 -11.89 -15.76 3.78
N TRP A 104 -11.38 -14.52 3.78
CA TRP A 104 -11.95 -13.41 3.04
C TRP A 104 -11.81 -13.61 1.53
N VAL A 105 -10.63 -14.05 1.06
CA VAL A 105 -10.39 -14.40 -0.35
C VAL A 105 -11.38 -15.49 -0.79
N ASP A 106 -11.52 -16.56 -0.02
CA ASP A 106 -12.44 -17.65 -0.32
C ASP A 106 -13.91 -17.20 -0.34
N ALA A 107 -14.28 -16.30 0.58
CA ALA A 107 -15.65 -15.85 0.73
C ALA A 107 -16.07 -14.79 -0.29
N PHE A 108 -15.17 -13.90 -0.69
CA PHE A 108 -15.50 -12.66 -1.42
C PHE A 108 -14.76 -12.48 -2.74
N GLY A 109 -13.75 -13.29 -3.05
CA GLY A 109 -12.92 -13.11 -4.25
C GLY A 109 -13.73 -13.15 -5.56
N GLU A 110 -14.75 -14.01 -5.66
CA GLU A 110 -15.64 -14.01 -6.83
C GLU A 110 -16.41 -12.68 -6.99
N GLY A 111 -16.86 -12.09 -5.89
CA GLY A 111 -17.53 -10.80 -5.88
C GLY A 111 -16.58 -9.66 -6.24
N ALA A 112 -15.35 -9.72 -5.72
CA ALA A 112 -14.31 -8.70 -5.89
C ALA A 112 -13.81 -8.59 -7.34
N ARG A 113 -13.80 -9.69 -8.10
CA ARG A 113 -13.51 -9.67 -9.55
C ARG A 113 -14.54 -8.90 -10.37
N GLY A 114 -15.70 -8.62 -9.80
CA GLY A 114 -16.75 -7.81 -10.42
C GLY A 114 -16.68 -6.33 -10.03
N LYS A 115 -17.83 -5.67 -10.12
CA LYS A 115 -18.01 -4.30 -9.65
C LYS A 115 -18.21 -4.30 -8.14
N VAL A 116 -17.41 -3.48 -7.43
CA VAL A 116 -17.50 -3.29 -5.98
C VAL A 116 -17.83 -1.83 -5.68
N THR A 117 -18.70 -1.59 -4.72
CA THR A 117 -18.95 -0.26 -4.16
C THR A 117 -18.46 -0.23 -2.71
N ALA A 118 -17.60 0.72 -2.38
CA ALA A 118 -17.18 1.01 -1.03
C ALA A 118 -17.92 2.24 -0.52
N ASP A 119 -18.60 2.09 0.60
CA ASP A 119 -19.33 3.14 1.29
C ASP A 119 -18.62 3.46 2.60
N PHE A 120 -18.09 4.68 2.70
CA PHE A 120 -17.23 5.13 3.78
C PHE A 120 -18.07 5.84 4.84
N TYR A 121 -18.01 5.32 6.08
CA TYR A 121 -18.72 5.83 7.25
C TYR A 121 -17.74 6.42 8.26
N GLY A 122 -18.03 7.66 8.68
CA GLY A 122 -17.18 8.47 9.55
C GLY A 122 -16.41 9.55 8.79
N ASP A 123 -15.60 10.34 9.50
CA ASP A 123 -14.88 11.50 8.96
C ASP A 123 -13.56 11.17 8.23
N GLY A 124 -13.18 9.89 8.18
CA GLY A 124 -11.98 9.45 7.46
C GLY A 124 -10.64 9.76 8.14
N SER A 125 -10.65 10.31 9.36
CA SER A 125 -9.47 10.91 10.00
C SER A 125 -8.55 9.90 10.71
N TYR A 126 -9.11 8.99 11.51
CA TYR A 126 -8.32 8.03 12.31
C TYR A 126 -8.79 6.59 12.19
N ARG A 127 -10.10 6.37 12.12
CA ARG A 127 -10.72 5.04 12.03
C ARG A 127 -11.97 5.15 11.20
N THR A 128 -12.09 4.32 10.18
CA THR A 128 -13.21 4.38 9.23
C THR A 128 -13.82 3.00 9.08
N ALA A 129 -15.13 2.90 9.28
CA ALA A 129 -15.87 1.72 8.88
C ALA A 129 -16.20 1.86 7.39
N VAL A 130 -15.92 0.82 6.63
CA VAL A 130 -16.20 0.80 5.19
C VAL A 130 -17.05 -0.41 4.88
N VAL A 131 -18.16 -0.20 4.19
CA VAL A 131 -19.04 -1.29 3.75
C VAL A 131 -18.79 -1.55 2.28
N LEU A 132 -18.32 -2.75 1.97
CA LEU A 132 -18.12 -3.24 0.62
C LEU A 132 -19.38 -3.97 0.14
N TYR A 133 -19.87 -3.56 -1.02
CA TYR A 133 -21.01 -4.17 -1.70
C TYR A 133 -20.53 -4.81 -2.99
N PHE A 134 -20.58 -6.14 -3.05
CA PHE A 134 -20.16 -6.91 -4.21
C PHE A 134 -21.34 -7.12 -5.16
N GLU A 135 -21.35 -6.41 -6.30
CA GLU A 135 -22.53 -6.34 -7.17
C GLU A 135 -22.92 -7.70 -7.76
N LYS A 136 -21.92 -8.54 -8.08
CA LYS A 136 -22.12 -9.85 -8.70
C LYS A 136 -22.74 -10.86 -7.73
N THR A 137 -22.15 -11.01 -6.56
CA THR A 137 -22.56 -12.03 -5.57
C THR A 137 -23.62 -11.53 -4.59
N LYS A 138 -23.94 -10.22 -4.62
CA LYS A 138 -24.83 -9.54 -3.67
C LYS A 138 -24.37 -9.64 -2.21
N GLN A 139 -23.13 -10.04 -1.99
CA GLN A 139 -22.53 -10.08 -0.66
C GLN A 139 -22.21 -8.66 -0.19
N ILE A 140 -22.26 -8.50 1.13
CA ILE A 140 -21.87 -7.28 1.82
C ILE A 140 -20.78 -7.65 2.81
N LYS A 141 -19.78 -6.78 2.96
CA LYS A 141 -18.73 -6.94 3.95
C LYS A 141 -18.40 -5.60 4.58
N GLN A 142 -18.58 -5.48 5.90
CA GLN A 142 -17.93 -4.41 6.65
C GLN A 142 -16.44 -4.73 6.84
N ILE A 143 -15.60 -3.73 6.61
CA ILE A 143 -14.20 -3.71 7.01
C ILE A 143 -13.94 -2.49 7.89
N LEU A 144 -12.86 -2.56 8.67
CA LEU A 144 -12.37 -1.45 9.47
C LEU A 144 -10.97 -1.08 8.98
N VAL A 145 -10.78 0.17 8.62
CA VAL A 145 -9.46 0.71 8.23
C VAL A 145 -9.03 1.81 9.20
N ARG A 146 -7.74 1.82 9.55
CA ARG A 146 -7.13 2.87 10.38
C ARG A 146 -5.62 2.92 10.20
N VAL A 147 -5.02 3.98 10.71
CA VAL A 147 -3.57 4.10 10.85
C VAL A 147 -3.07 3.18 11.98
N GLY A 148 -2.01 2.42 11.72
CA GLY A 148 -1.30 1.60 12.69
C GLY A 148 -0.18 2.34 13.43
N SER A 149 0.53 1.64 14.30
CA SER A 149 1.67 2.17 15.07
C SER A 149 2.88 2.58 14.23
N ASP A 150 2.93 2.14 12.97
CA ASP A 150 3.94 2.51 11.97
C ASP A 150 3.55 3.70 11.09
N ASP A 151 2.48 4.42 11.46
CA ASP A 151 1.90 5.53 10.69
C ASP A 151 1.40 5.13 9.27
N GLU A 152 1.29 3.84 8.95
CA GLU A 152 0.70 3.34 7.70
C GLU A 152 -0.78 2.97 7.89
N TRP A 153 -1.59 3.17 6.85
CA TRP A 153 -2.99 2.72 6.84
C TRP A 153 -3.08 1.22 6.60
N GLY A 154 -3.81 0.52 7.48
CA GLY A 154 -4.10 -0.91 7.37
C GLY A 154 -5.59 -1.23 7.49
N VAL A 155 -5.91 -2.50 7.28
CA VAL A 155 -7.24 -3.08 7.50
C VAL A 155 -7.19 -4.04 8.70
N ARG A 156 -8.25 -4.06 9.50
CA ARG A 156 -8.37 -5.03 10.58
C ARG A 156 -8.75 -6.41 10.04
N LEU A 157 -7.95 -7.42 10.35
CA LEU A 157 -8.18 -8.82 9.99
C LEU A 157 -8.32 -9.68 11.26
N ALA A 158 -9.55 -9.88 11.72
CA ALA A 158 -9.85 -10.53 13.01
C ALA A 158 -11.03 -11.52 12.95
N GLU A 159 -11.16 -12.25 11.85
CA GLU A 159 -12.23 -13.25 11.65
C GLU A 159 -11.63 -14.59 11.19
N PRO A 160 -10.87 -15.26 12.06
CA PRO A 160 -10.23 -16.53 11.72
C PRO A 160 -11.22 -17.69 11.60
N ASP A 161 -12.44 -17.53 12.13
CA ASP A 161 -13.55 -18.48 11.95
C ASP A 161 -14.29 -18.21 10.62
N PRO A 162 -14.23 -19.14 9.63
CA PRO A 162 -14.88 -18.96 8.35
C PRO A 162 -16.41 -18.81 8.45
N ALA A 163 -17.05 -19.30 9.52
CA ALA A 163 -18.48 -19.13 9.73
C ALA A 163 -18.86 -17.66 10.00
N LYS A 164 -17.91 -16.85 10.50
CA LYS A 164 -18.11 -15.45 10.89
C LYS A 164 -17.85 -14.45 9.78
N VAL A 165 -17.13 -14.83 8.74
CA VAL A 165 -16.60 -13.92 7.71
C VAL A 165 -17.67 -13.19 6.92
N LYS A 166 -18.84 -13.83 6.72
CA LYS A 166 -19.99 -13.28 6.00
C LYS A 166 -21.03 -12.61 6.92
N GLU A 167 -20.84 -12.66 8.23
CA GLU A 167 -21.70 -11.96 9.18
C GLU A 167 -21.48 -10.45 9.01
N ASN A 168 -22.57 -9.68 9.01
CA ASN A 168 -22.52 -8.23 9.00
C ASN A 168 -23.28 -7.72 10.22
N PRO A 169 -22.80 -6.67 10.89
CA PRO A 169 -23.56 -6.02 11.95
C PRO A 169 -24.91 -5.50 11.46
N SER A 170 -25.88 -5.45 12.37
CA SER A 170 -27.27 -5.06 12.06
C SER A 170 -27.43 -3.63 11.54
N TRP A 171 -26.45 -2.75 11.77
CA TRP A 171 -26.46 -1.37 11.31
C TRP A 171 -26.17 -1.24 9.81
N VAL A 172 -25.50 -2.24 9.21
CA VAL A 172 -25.01 -2.17 7.83
C VAL A 172 -26.19 -2.05 6.85
N PRO A 173 -26.29 -0.95 6.07
CA PRO A 173 -27.39 -0.80 5.12
C PRO A 173 -27.35 -1.86 4.02
N ARG A 174 -28.52 -2.19 3.46
CA ARG A 174 -28.60 -3.13 2.32
C ARG A 174 -28.20 -2.50 0.98
N THR A 175 -28.12 -1.17 0.94
CA THR A 175 -27.86 -0.42 -0.29
C THR A 175 -26.85 0.68 0.03
N PRO A 176 -25.81 0.85 -0.81
CA PRO A 176 -24.82 1.91 -0.62
C PRO A 176 -25.49 3.29 -0.52
N GLY A 177 -25.03 4.11 0.42
CA GLY A 177 -25.46 5.50 0.62
C GLY A 177 -26.85 5.69 1.25
N ALA A 178 -27.54 4.62 1.66
CA ALA A 178 -28.92 4.72 2.13
C ALA A 178 -29.11 5.55 3.42
N THR A 179 -28.08 5.66 4.27
CA THR A 179 -28.13 6.38 5.55
C THR A 179 -27.44 7.74 5.51
N GLY A 180 -26.84 8.12 4.38
CA GLY A 180 -26.01 9.31 4.24
C GLY A 180 -24.62 9.14 4.86
N SER A 181 -23.61 9.71 4.22
CA SER A 181 -22.18 9.50 4.50
C SER A 181 -21.67 10.08 5.84
N GLY A 182 -22.55 10.57 6.70
CA GLY A 182 -22.24 11.12 8.02
C GLY A 182 -22.93 10.39 9.18
N ALA A 183 -23.64 9.30 8.91
CA ALA A 183 -24.21 8.49 9.98
C ALA A 183 -23.09 7.67 10.63
N ASP A 184 -22.77 7.98 11.88
CA ASP A 184 -21.80 7.18 12.65
C ASP A 184 -22.32 5.74 12.81
N PRO A 185 -21.46 4.73 12.61
CA PRO A 185 -21.78 3.37 12.99
C PRO A 185 -22.00 3.32 14.51
N GLN A 186 -23.22 2.95 14.93
CA GLN A 186 -23.58 2.76 16.35
C GLN A 186 -22.81 1.59 16.97
#